data_AF-A0A0B8WI95-F1
#
_entry.id   AF-A0A0B8WI95-F1
#
_cell.length_a   1.000
_cell.length_b   1.000
_cell.length_c   1.000
_cell.angle_alpha   90.00
_cell.angle_beta   90.00
_cell.angle_gamma   90.00
#
_symmetry.space_group_name_H-M   'P 1'
#
loop_
_entity.id
_entity.type
_entity.pdbx_description
1 polymer ?
#
loop_
_entity_poly.entity_id
_entity_poly.type
_entity_poly.pdbx_seq_one_letter_code
_entity_poly.pdbx_strand_id
1 'polypeptide(L)'
;MSLFAKSLLLIAGIPLLSLAIEPTNPEGICGRFIGEKDMEICRQRTQKEDIDWYALSACNLQKEDSAFWNCWDRVKGKSFDPRSLTVCTESEDMSDDSRQACINGALANRKPASQGHHSPFQKIEIKKRGR
;
A
#
# COMPACT_ATOMS: atom_id res chain seq x y z
N MET A 1 45.70 32.55 29.23
CA MET A 1 45.14 31.75 28.11
C MET A 1 44.06 30.84 28.69
N SER A 2 42.78 31.12 28.42
CA SER A 2 41.67 30.27 28.89
C SER A 2 40.58 30.24 27.82
N LEU A 3 40.27 29.00 27.42
CA LEU A 3 39.36 28.58 26.37
C LEU A 3 37.89 28.79 26.78
N PHE A 4 37.10 29.48 25.94
CA PHE A 4 35.65 29.35 25.94
C PHE A 4 35.11 29.47 24.51
N ALA A 5 35.36 28.47 23.69
CA ALA A 5 34.58 28.26 22.47
C ALA A 5 33.25 27.61 22.87
N LYS A 6 32.20 28.43 23.03
CA LYS A 6 30.83 27.96 23.23
C LYS A 6 30.33 27.35 21.93
N SER A 7 30.42 26.02 21.87
CA SER A 7 29.82 25.21 20.80
C SER A 7 28.29 25.30 20.92
N LEU A 8 27.67 26.15 20.10
CA LEU A 8 26.23 26.16 19.90
C LEU A 8 25.88 24.91 19.08
N LEU A 9 25.35 23.91 19.77
CA LEU A 9 24.66 22.76 19.18
C LEU A 9 23.51 23.28 18.31
N LEU A 10 23.72 23.29 17.00
CA LEU A 10 22.67 23.34 15.99
C LEU A 10 21.86 22.05 16.11
N ILE A 11 20.76 22.11 16.86
CA ILE A 11 19.69 21.12 16.77
C ILE A 11 19.08 21.33 15.38
N ALA A 12 19.63 20.62 14.40
CA ALA A 12 19.04 20.50 13.08
C ALA A 12 17.68 19.86 13.27
N GLY A 13 16.63 20.67 13.19
CA GLY A 13 15.26 20.21 13.09
C GLY A 13 15.14 19.38 11.82
N ILE A 14 15.24 18.06 11.96
CA ILE A 14 14.89 17.14 10.88
C ILE A 14 13.40 17.37 10.64
N PRO A 15 12.99 17.87 9.46
CA PRO A 15 11.59 17.91 9.14
C PRO A 15 11.12 16.45 9.16
N LEU A 16 10.16 16.14 10.03
CA LEU A 16 9.43 14.88 10.01
C LEU A 16 8.75 14.81 8.64
N LEU A 17 9.44 14.19 7.67
CA LEU A 17 8.86 13.85 6.39
C LEU A 17 7.65 12.99 6.70
N SER A 18 6.47 13.55 6.43
CA SER A 18 5.22 12.79 6.46
C SER A 18 5.36 11.71 5.38
N LEU A 19 5.80 10.52 5.80
CA LEU A 19 5.87 9.34 4.95
C LEU A 19 4.43 8.94 4.62
N ALA A 20 3.88 9.52 3.57
CA ALA A 20 2.69 9.00 2.94
C ALA A 20 3.03 7.59 2.43
N ILE A 21 2.16 6.60 2.66
CA ILE A 21 2.29 5.29 2.00
C ILE A 21 2.39 5.56 0.51
N GLU A 22 3.45 5.08 -0.12
CA GLU A 22 3.49 4.98 -1.56
C GLU A 22 2.77 3.68 -1.95
N PRO A 23 1.78 3.73 -2.85
CA PRO A 23 1.15 2.51 -3.31
C PRO A 23 2.18 1.66 -4.05
N THR A 24 2.10 0.36 -3.87
CA THR A 24 2.97 -0.62 -4.50
C THR A 24 2.48 -0.82 -5.92
N ASN A 25 3.42 -0.93 -6.86
CA ASN A 25 3.09 -1.29 -8.25
C ASN A 25 2.29 -2.61 -8.24
N PRO A 26 1.09 -2.65 -8.88
CA PRO A 26 0.27 -3.86 -8.99
C PRO A 26 1.04 -5.11 -9.43
N GLU A 27 1.98 -4.97 -10.37
CA GLU A 27 2.77 -6.10 -10.86
C GLU A 27 3.76 -6.61 -9.79
N GLY A 28 4.28 -5.72 -8.96
CA GLY A 28 5.21 -6.05 -7.87
C GLY A 28 4.58 -6.86 -6.75
N ILE A 29 3.27 -6.68 -6.51
CA ILE A 29 2.53 -7.43 -5.48
C ILE A 29 2.51 -8.93 -5.78
N CYS A 30 2.42 -9.31 -7.06
CA CYS A 30 2.39 -10.71 -7.45
C CYS A 30 3.74 -11.42 -7.25
N GLY A 31 4.83 -10.67 -7.04
CA GLY A 31 6.14 -11.23 -6.69
C GLY A 31 6.18 -11.93 -5.33
N ARG A 32 5.14 -11.81 -4.50
CA ARG A 32 5.02 -12.55 -3.24
C ARG A 32 4.87 -14.06 -3.43
N PHE A 33 4.33 -14.49 -4.57
CA PHE A 33 4.01 -15.89 -4.81
C PHE A 33 5.18 -16.61 -5.48
N ILE A 34 5.53 -17.79 -4.97
CA ILE A 34 6.56 -18.65 -5.58
C ILE A 34 5.94 -19.48 -6.73
N GLY A 35 4.66 -19.86 -6.62
CA GLY A 35 3.99 -20.68 -7.62
C GLY A 35 3.56 -19.89 -8.86
N GLU A 36 3.90 -20.37 -10.06
CA GLU A 36 3.49 -19.76 -11.34
C GLU A 36 1.98 -19.60 -11.47
N LYS A 37 1.21 -20.57 -10.96
CA LYS A 37 -0.25 -20.52 -10.95
C LYS A 37 -0.78 -19.34 -10.13
N ASP A 38 -0.24 -19.14 -8.92
CA ASP A 38 -0.71 -18.09 -8.01
C ASP A 38 -0.24 -16.71 -8.46
N MET A 39 0.97 -16.61 -9.03
CA MET A 39 1.43 -15.40 -9.73
C MET A 39 0.49 -15.01 -10.87
N GLU A 40 0.09 -15.97 -11.71
CA GLU A 40 -0.82 -15.69 -12.82
C GLU A 40 -2.21 -15.31 -12.34
N ILE A 41 -2.74 -15.98 -11.30
CA ILE A 41 -4.00 -15.58 -10.66
C ILE A 41 -3.90 -14.13 -10.16
N CYS A 42 -2.82 -13.79 -9.46
CA CYS A 42 -2.59 -12.43 -9.00
C CYS A 42 -2.57 -11.42 -10.14
N ARG A 43 -1.83 -11.68 -11.23
CA ARG A 43 -1.78 -10.80 -12.40
C ARG A 43 -3.15 -10.60 -13.03
N GLN A 44 -3.95 -11.65 -13.13
CA GLN A 44 -5.30 -11.53 -13.67
C GLN A 44 -6.21 -10.70 -12.76
N ARG A 45 -6.09 -10.86 -11.44
CA ARG A 45 -6.90 -10.10 -10.47
C ARG A 45 -6.48 -8.63 -10.43
N THR A 46 -5.17 -8.31 -10.42
CA THR A 46 -4.70 -6.91 -10.49
C THR A 46 -5.21 -6.19 -11.73
N GLN A 47 -5.33 -6.90 -12.86
CA GLN A 47 -5.85 -6.32 -14.10
C GLN A 47 -7.37 -6.19 -14.12
N LYS A 48 -8.13 -7.08 -13.49
CA LYS A 48 -9.60 -7.14 -13.65
C LYS A 48 -10.36 -6.47 -12.51
N GLU A 49 -9.80 -6.47 -11.31
CA GLU A 49 -10.51 -6.07 -10.11
C GLU A 49 -10.28 -4.60 -9.79
N ASP A 50 -11.31 -4.00 -9.20
CA ASP A 50 -11.30 -2.62 -8.77
C ASP A 50 -10.76 -2.55 -7.34
N ILE A 51 -9.49 -2.18 -7.18
CA ILE A 51 -8.79 -2.24 -5.90
C ILE A 51 -8.11 -0.92 -5.59
N ASP A 52 -8.27 -0.49 -4.35
CA ASP A 52 -7.47 0.60 -3.81
C ASP A 52 -6.02 0.14 -3.59
N TRP A 53 -5.11 0.61 -4.45
CA TRP A 53 -3.70 0.22 -4.41
C TRP A 53 -3.00 0.56 -3.09
N TYR A 54 -3.44 1.59 -2.38
CA TYR A 54 -2.93 1.88 -1.03
C TYR A 54 -3.33 0.80 -0.03
N ALA A 55 -4.58 0.35 -0.10
CA ALA A 55 -5.05 -0.72 0.77
C ALA A 55 -4.38 -2.04 0.43
N LEU A 56 -4.13 -2.30 -0.86
CA LEU A 56 -3.45 -3.51 -1.30
C LEU A 56 -1.97 -3.52 -0.89
N SER A 57 -1.29 -2.37 -0.85
CA SER A 57 0.04 -2.26 -0.23
C SER A 57 0.05 -2.68 1.23
N ALA A 58 -0.95 -2.25 2.00
CA ALA A 58 -1.09 -2.68 3.39
C ALA A 58 -1.41 -4.18 3.49
N CYS A 59 -2.27 -4.71 2.61
CA CYS A 59 -2.51 -6.15 2.51
C CYS A 59 -1.25 -6.93 2.13
N ASN A 60 -0.36 -6.36 1.32
CA ASN A 60 0.86 -7.05 0.88
C ASN A 60 1.82 -7.35 2.05
N LEU A 61 1.68 -6.64 3.17
CA LEU A 61 2.42 -6.89 4.41
C LEU A 61 1.83 -8.03 5.26
N GLN A 62 0.75 -8.68 4.82
CA GLN A 62 0.27 -9.92 5.42
C GLN A 62 1.28 -11.04 5.18
N LYS A 63 1.66 -11.73 6.26
CA LYS A 63 2.69 -12.77 6.27
C LYS A 63 2.21 -14.03 5.54
N GLU A 64 0.97 -14.43 5.81
CA GLU A 64 0.36 -15.60 5.18
C GLU A 64 -0.34 -15.22 3.86
N ASP A 65 -0.18 -16.06 2.83
CA ASP A 65 -0.86 -15.86 1.54
C ASP A 65 -2.39 -15.96 1.67
N SER A 66 -2.87 -16.79 2.59
CA SER A 66 -4.31 -16.88 2.89
C SER A 66 -4.85 -15.58 3.50
N ALA A 67 -4.10 -14.95 4.42
CA ALA A 67 -4.45 -13.66 5.01
C ALA A 67 -4.39 -12.54 3.97
N PHE A 68 -3.40 -12.56 3.07
CA PHE A 68 -3.35 -11.66 1.93
C PHE A 68 -4.59 -11.75 1.05
N TRP A 69 -4.99 -12.95 0.63
CA TRP A 69 -6.17 -13.12 -0.22
C TRP A 69 -7.46 -12.73 0.49
N ASN A 70 -7.58 -13.02 1.78
CA ASN A 70 -8.69 -12.54 2.60
C ASN A 70 -8.72 -11.01 2.67
N CYS A 71 -7.57 -10.36 2.82
CA CYS A 71 -7.45 -8.91 2.82
C CYS A 71 -7.86 -8.33 1.47
N TRP A 72 -7.33 -8.90 0.38
CA TRP A 72 -7.67 -8.55 -1.00
C TRP A 72 -9.18 -8.54 -1.21
N ASP A 73 -9.87 -9.62 -0.85
CA ASP A 73 -11.32 -9.73 -1.04
C ASP A 73 -12.11 -8.73 -0.20
N ARG A 74 -11.58 -8.34 0.97
CA ARG A 74 -12.19 -7.33 1.83
C ARG A 74 -12.01 -5.91 1.30
N VAL A 75 -10.91 -5.60 0.62
CA VAL A 75 -10.61 -4.26 0.10
C VAL A 75 -11.14 -4.05 -1.33
N LYS A 76 -11.44 -5.13 -2.06
CA LYS A 76 -12.03 -5.08 -3.40
C LYS A 76 -13.31 -4.24 -3.45
N GLY A 77 -13.36 -3.31 -4.42
CA GLY A 77 -14.47 -2.41 -4.67
C GLY A 77 -14.68 -1.34 -3.58
N LYS A 78 -13.75 -1.22 -2.63
CA LYS A 78 -13.81 -0.27 -1.52
C LYS A 78 -12.66 0.73 -1.63
N SER A 79 -12.73 1.77 -0.84
CA SER A 79 -11.70 2.81 -0.76
C SER A 79 -11.31 3.08 0.66
N PHE A 80 -10.05 3.50 0.83
CA PHE A 80 -9.43 3.58 2.14
C PHE A 80 -8.66 4.89 2.28
N ASP A 81 -8.65 5.50 3.45
CA ASP A 81 -7.86 6.71 3.67
C ASP A 81 -6.36 6.34 3.73
N PRO A 82 -5.50 6.85 2.81
CA PRO A 82 -4.07 6.53 2.82
C PRO A 82 -3.38 6.91 4.13
N ARG A 83 -3.82 7.98 4.81
CA ARG A 83 -3.24 8.40 6.10
C ARG A 83 -3.54 7.39 7.20
N SER A 84 -4.79 6.93 7.26
CA SER A 84 -5.21 5.86 8.18
C SER A 84 -4.50 4.54 7.89
N LEU A 85 -4.20 4.24 6.62
CA LEU A 85 -3.44 3.06 6.23
C LEU A 85 -1.96 3.12 6.64
N THR A 86 -1.34 4.31 6.73
CA THR A 86 0.06 4.45 7.17
C THR A 86 0.33 3.72 8.48
N VAL A 87 -0.58 3.88 9.45
CA VAL A 87 -0.51 3.20 10.76
C VAL A 87 -0.50 1.68 10.63
N CYS A 88 -1.23 1.14 9.64
CA CYS A 88 -1.28 -0.30 9.37
C CYS A 88 -0.01 -0.85 8.72
N THR A 89 0.95 0.01 8.36
CA THR A 89 2.23 -0.35 7.73
C THR A 89 3.45 -0.03 8.58
N GLU A 90 3.29 0.69 9.69
CA GLU A 90 4.39 1.17 10.55
C GLU A 90 5.15 0.05 11.28
N SER A 91 4.55 -1.14 11.43
CA SER A 91 5.16 -2.28 12.10
C SER A 91 5.16 -3.53 11.21
N GLU A 92 6.35 -4.07 10.96
CA GLU A 92 6.55 -5.36 10.28
C GLU A 92 6.17 -6.55 11.20
N ASP A 93 6.29 -6.37 12.51
CA ASP A 93 6.00 -7.40 13.51
C ASP A 93 4.51 -7.60 13.77
N MET A 94 3.67 -6.66 13.34
CA MET A 94 2.22 -6.75 13.49
C MET A 94 1.68 -8.07 12.93
N SER A 95 0.83 -8.74 13.72
CA SER A 95 0.17 -9.99 13.31
C SER A 95 -0.81 -9.76 12.17
N ASP A 96 -1.09 -10.81 11.40
CA ASP A 96 -1.98 -10.70 10.25
C ASP A 96 -3.41 -10.27 10.64
N ASP A 97 -3.91 -10.77 11.78
CA ASP A 97 -5.21 -10.41 12.34
C ASP A 97 -5.24 -8.94 12.79
N SER A 98 -4.19 -8.48 13.47
CA SER A 98 -4.07 -7.07 13.89
C SER A 98 -4.00 -6.15 12.69
N ARG A 99 -3.24 -6.53 11.66
CA ARG A 99 -3.12 -5.75 10.42
C ARG A 99 -4.44 -5.71 9.67
N GLN A 100 -5.14 -6.85 9.57
CA GLN A 100 -6.45 -6.91 8.96
C GLN A 100 -7.47 -6.02 9.67
N ALA A 101 -7.47 -6.02 11.01
CA ALA A 101 -8.34 -5.16 11.81
C ALA A 101 -8.02 -3.67 11.57
N CYS A 102 -6.74 -3.30 11.51
CA CYS A 102 -6.31 -1.95 11.19
C CYS A 102 -6.81 -1.51 9.81
N ILE A 103 -6.58 -2.32 8.76
CA ILE A 103 -7.01 -2.02 7.39
C ILE A 103 -8.54 -1.86 7.32
N ASN A 104 -9.30 -2.70 8.01
CA ASN A 104 -10.76 -2.59 8.06
C ASN A 104 -11.23 -1.28 8.70
N GLY A 105 -10.48 -0.74 9.66
CA GLY A 105 -10.75 0.55 10.31
C GLY A 105 -10.43 1.76 9.44
N ALA A 106 -9.64 1.60 8.38
CA ALA A 106 -9.22 2.68 7.48
C ALA A 106 -10.19 2.93 6.30
N LEU A 107 -11.40 2.35 6.33
CA LEU A 107 -12.42 2.54 5.30
C LEU A 107 -12.76 4.03 5.13
N ALA A 108 -12.85 4.47 3.87
CA ALA A 108 -13.15 5.85 3.52
C ALA A 108 -14.27 5.94 2.49
N ASN A 109 -15.06 7.00 2.57
CA ASN A 109 -16.07 7.35 1.57
C ASN A 109 -15.44 8.13 0.40
N ARG A 110 -14.51 7.49 -0.32
CA ARG A 110 -13.93 8.01 -1.58
C ARG A 110 -14.07 6.98 -2.69
N LYS A 111 -13.68 7.32 -3.92
CA LYS A 111 -13.53 6.33 -5.00
C LYS A 111 -12.16 5.63 -4.89
N PRO A 112 -12.07 4.34 -5.29
CA PRO A 112 -10.83 3.58 -5.13
C PRO A 112 -9.72 4.21 -5.97
N ALA A 113 -8.46 4.08 -5.53
CA ALA A 113 -7.34 4.62 -6.28
C ALA A 113 -7.24 3.98 -7.69
N SER A 114 -7.66 2.74 -7.91
CA SER A 114 -7.79 2.13 -9.24
C SER A 114 -8.69 2.92 -10.21
N GLN A 115 -9.66 3.70 -9.73
CA GLN A 115 -10.60 4.46 -10.55
C GLN A 115 -10.23 5.94 -10.74
N GLY A 116 -9.16 6.43 -10.10
CA GLY A 116 -8.79 7.84 -10.15
C GLY A 116 -8.08 8.23 -11.46
N HIS A 117 -8.52 9.31 -12.11
CA HIS A 117 -7.80 9.94 -13.24
C HIS A 117 -6.39 10.49 -12.87
N HIS A 118 -6.03 10.47 -11.58
CA HIS A 118 -4.72 10.87 -11.06
C HIS A 118 -4.06 9.80 -10.18
N SER A 119 -4.50 8.55 -10.31
CA SER A 119 -3.84 7.44 -9.61
C SER A 119 -2.45 7.18 -10.19
N PRO A 120 -1.40 7.02 -9.37
CA PRO A 120 -0.07 6.66 -9.87
C PRO A 120 -0.03 5.29 -10.56
N PHE A 121 -1.07 4.46 -10.38
CA PHE A 121 -1.17 3.11 -10.96
C PHE A 121 -2.50 2.90 -11.66
N GLN A 122 -2.87 3.84 -12.55
CA GLN A 122 -4.00 3.62 -13.44
C GLN A 122 -3.87 2.29 -14.17
N LYS A 123 -4.98 1.57 -14.21
CA LYS A 123 -5.12 0.43 -15.13
C LYS A 123 -4.87 0.96 -16.53
N ILE A 124 -3.75 0.57 -17.15
CA ILE A 124 -3.47 0.91 -18.55
C ILE A 124 -4.57 0.23 -19.37
N GLU A 125 -5.58 0.98 -19.78
CA GLU A 125 -6.55 0.50 -20.76
C GLU A 125 -5.82 0.37 -22.09
N ILE A 126 -5.33 -0.84 -22.40
CA ILE A 126 -4.89 -1.17 -23.75
C ILE A 126 -6.17 -1.17 -24.61
N LYS A 127 -6.49 -0.02 -25.21
CA LYS A 127 -7.43 0.03 -26.32
C LYS A 127 -6.85 -0.85 -27.42
N LYS A 128 -7.36 -2.08 -27.56
CA LYS A 128 -7.20 -2.84 -28.80
C LYS A 128 -7.76 -1.97 -29.91
N ARG A 129 -6.90 -1.26 -30.66
CA ARG A 129 -7.30 -0.67 -31.93
C ARG A 129 -7.84 -1.81 -32.77
N GLY A 130 -9.10 -1.69 -33.16
CA GLY A 130 -9.80 -2.67 -33.97
C GLY A 130 -9.04 -2.99 -35.25
N ARG A 131 -9.32 -4.19 -35.75
CA ARG A 131 -8.95 -4.71 -37.07
C ARG A 131 -9.13 -3.67 -38.18
#